data_AF-A0A966NV68-F1
#
_entry.id   AF-A0A966NV68-F1
#
_cell.length_a   1.000
_cell.length_b   1.000
_cell.length_c   1.000
_cell.angle_alpha   90.00
_cell.angle_beta   90.00
_cell.angle_gamma   90.00
#
_symmetry.space_group_name_H-M   'P 1'
#
loop_
_entity.id
_entity.type
_entity.pdbx_description
1 polymer ?
#
loop_
_entity_poly.entity_id
_entity_poly.type
_entity_poly.pdbx_seq_one_letter_code
_entity_poly.pdbx_strand_id
1 'polypeptide(L)' 'MSRVCAESGWRLVLPSRAMCTDNAAMIASAGWYRLRSDGASPLSSGALPNLKLTDSIPR' A
#
# COMPACT_ATOMS: atom_id res chain seq x y z
N MET A 1 1.17 21.35 1.98
CA MET A 1 1.11 20.31 3.05
C MET A 1 2.05 20.65 4.20
N SER A 2 3.32 21.00 3.97
CA SER A 2 4.30 21.35 5.01
C SER A 2 3.80 22.38 6.03
N ARG A 3 3.26 23.52 5.56
CA ARG A 3 2.74 24.59 6.44
C ARG A 3 1.65 24.10 7.40
N VAL A 4 0.62 23.42 6.88
CA VAL A 4 -0.50 22.90 7.69
C VAL A 4 -0.04 21.86 8.70
N CYS A 5 0.87 20.95 8.30
CA CYS A 5 1.43 19.96 9.22
C CYS A 5 2.23 20.63 10.34
N ALA A 6 3.04 21.65 10.04
CA ALA A 6 3.81 22.38 11.03
C ALA A 6 2.91 23.13 12.03
N GLU A 7 1.88 23.84 11.55
CA GLU A 7 0.89 24.51 12.38
C GLU A 7 0.11 23.54 13.28
N SER A 8 -0.12 22.30 12.81
CA SER A 8 -0.86 21.26 13.55
C SER A 8 0.03 20.38 14.44
N GLY A 9 1.35 20.60 14.46
CA GLY A 9 2.31 19.75 15.19
C GLY A 9 2.47 18.34 14.62
N TRP A 10 2.14 18.11 13.34
CA TRP A 10 2.23 16.82 12.67
C TRP A 10 3.55 16.62 11.94
N ARG A 11 4.05 15.38 11.98
CA ARG A 11 5.16 14.95 11.12
C ARG A 11 4.64 14.72 9.70
N LEU A 12 5.14 15.49 8.74
CA LEU A 12 4.90 15.24 7.32
C LEU A 12 5.80 14.09 6.82
N VAL A 13 5.20 13.07 6.21
CA VAL A 13 5.90 11.97 5.55
C VAL A 13 5.37 11.86 4.13
N LEU A 14 6.25 12.07 3.14
CA LEU A 14 5.93 11.97 1.71
C LEU A 14 6.93 11.05 1.02
N PRO A 15 6.50 10.20 0.07
CA PRO A 15 7.43 9.46 -0.77
C PRO A 15 8.18 10.41 -1.72
N SER A 16 9.26 9.92 -2.35
CA SER A 16 9.88 10.64 -3.46
C SER A 16 8.91 10.77 -4.64
N ARG A 17 9.13 11.72 -5.55
CA ARG A 17 8.22 11.96 -6.70
C ARG A 17 8.04 10.71 -7.57
N ALA A 18 9.11 9.93 -7.77
CA ALA A 18 9.06 8.69 -8.54
C ALA A 18 8.20 7.59 -7.87
N MET A 19 8.01 7.69 -6.56
CA MET A 19 7.23 6.75 -5.76
C MET A 19 5.78 7.22 -5.54
N CYS A 20 5.37 8.39 -6.07
CA CYS A 20 4.00 8.90 -5.94
C CYS A 20 3.03 8.27 -6.95
N THR A 21 3.52 7.85 -8.12
CA THR A 21 2.70 7.23 -9.19
C THR A 21 2.73 5.71 -9.07
N ASP A 22 1.87 5.03 -9.82
CA ASP A 22 1.85 3.56 -9.88
C ASP A 22 3.25 3.01 -10.21
N ASN A 23 3.72 2.09 -9.37
CA ASN A 23 5.04 1.50 -9.51
C ASN A 23 5.10 0.09 -8.91
N ALA A 24 6.01 -0.74 -9.39
CA ALA A 24 6.17 -2.11 -8.91
C ALA A 24 6.73 -2.18 -7.47
N ALA A 25 7.47 -1.17 -7.02
CA ALA A 25 8.08 -1.17 -5.70
C ALA A 25 7.03 -1.11 -4.57
N MET A 26 5.93 -0.38 -4.76
CA MET A 26 4.83 -0.34 -3.80
C MET A 26 4.10 -1.70 -3.71
N ILE A 27 3.94 -2.37 -4.86
CA ILE A 27 3.32 -3.71 -4.92
C ILE A 27 4.20 -4.73 -4.20
N ALA A 28 5.51 -4.71 -4.45
CA ALA A 28 6.47 -5.59 -3.77
C ALA A 28 6.50 -5.34 -2.24
N SER A 29 6.49 -4.07 -1.82
CA SER A 29 6.46 -3.69 -0.40
C SER A 29 5.20 -4.23 0.29
N ALA A 30 4.01 -3.96 -0.30
CA ALA A 30 2.75 -4.47 0.24
C ALA A 30 2.73 -6.00 0.30
N GLY A 31 3.18 -6.67 -0.77
CA GLY A 31 3.29 -8.13 -0.84
C GLY A 31 4.20 -8.71 0.24
N TRP A 32 5.34 -8.09 0.54
CA TRP A 32 6.25 -8.54 1.59
C TRP A 32 5.62 -8.47 2.99
N TYR A 33 4.94 -7.38 3.32
CA TYR A 33 4.25 -7.27 4.61
C TYR A 33 3.06 -8.24 4.71
N ARG A 34 2.29 -8.40 3.62
CA ARG A 34 1.18 -9.35 3.54
C ARG A 34 1.65 -10.79 3.67
N LEU A 35 2.72 -11.21 2.99
CA LEU A 35 3.26 -12.57 3.10
C LEU A 35 3.65 -12.91 4.54
N ARG A 36 4.26 -11.96 5.25
CA ARG A 36 4.65 -12.15 6.65
C ARG A 36 3.47 -12.17 7.63
N SER A 37 2.42 -11.41 7.35
CA SER A 37 1.22 -11.32 8.20
C SER A 37 0.21 -12.44 7.92
N ASP A 38 -0.09 -12.67 6.64
CA ASP A 38 -1.27 -13.39 6.16
C ASP A 38 -0.91 -14.74 5.52
N GLY A 39 0.37 -14.94 5.16
CA GLY A 39 0.86 -16.08 4.40
C GLY A 39 0.76 -15.88 2.88
N ALA A 40 1.13 -16.93 2.12
CA ALA A 40 1.04 -16.92 0.66
C ALA A 40 -0.41 -17.15 0.19
N SER A 41 -0.82 -16.46 -0.88
CA SER A 41 -2.10 -16.73 -1.53
C SER A 41 -2.04 -18.01 -2.39
N PRO A 42 -3.17 -18.72 -2.60
CA PRO A 42 -3.23 -19.88 -3.49
C PRO A 42 -2.83 -19.54 -4.93
N LEU A 43 -2.23 -20.49 -5.65
CA LEU A 43 -1.86 -20.31 -7.06
C LEU A 43 -3.08 -20.15 -7.99
N SER A 44 -4.28 -20.51 -7.53
CA SER A 44 -5.55 -20.29 -8.22
C SER A 44 -6.10 -18.86 -8.05
N SER A 45 -5.42 -17.98 -7.32
CA SER A 45 -5.90 -16.61 -7.07
C SER A 45 -5.92 -15.77 -8.36
N GLY A 46 -7.06 -15.13 -8.63
CA GLY A 46 -7.25 -14.22 -9.76
C GLY A 46 -7.15 -12.74 -9.38
N ALA A 47 -7.21 -11.87 -10.40
CA ALA A 47 -7.33 -10.44 -10.18
C ALA A 47 -8.76 -10.07 -9.71
N LEU A 48 -8.86 -9.07 -8.84
CA LEU A 48 -10.12 -8.48 -8.35
C LEU A 48 -10.21 -7.02 -8.85
N PRO A 49 -10.83 -6.76 -10.02
CA PRO A 49 -10.80 -5.44 -10.66
C PRO A 49 -11.46 -4.31 -9.86
N ASN A 50 -12.31 -4.67 -8.89
CA ASN A 50 -13.07 -3.76 -8.04
C ASN A 50 -12.71 -3.89 -6.54
N LEU A 51 -11.54 -4.44 -6.22
CA LEU A 51 -11.05 -4.59 -4.84
C LEU A 51 -11.05 -3.24 -4.11
N LYS A 52 -11.76 -3.15 -2.97
CA LYS A 52 -11.76 -1.95 -2.14
C LYS A 52 -10.53 -1.93 -1.24
N LEU A 53 -10.09 -0.73 -0.86
CA LEU A 53 -8.92 -0.56 0.01
C LEU A 53 -9.12 -1.16 1.41
N THR A 54 -10.36 -1.23 1.88
CA THR A 54 -10.73 -1.78 3.18
C THR A 54 -10.98 -3.29 3.15
N ASP A 55 -11.03 -3.89 1.96
CA ASP A 55 -11.34 -5.30 1.83
C ASP A 55 -10.08 -6.16 2.00
N SER A 56 -10.23 -7.30 2.66
CA SER A 56 -9.24 -8.37 2.61
C SER A 56 -9.44 -9.19 1.34
N ILE A 57 -8.33 -9.64 0.73
CA ILE A 57 -8.40 -10.60 -0.37
C ILE A 57 -8.96 -11.92 0.20
N PRO A 58 -10.03 -12.49 -0.39
CA PRO A 58 -10.55 -13.80 0.03
C PRO A 58 -9.45 -14.85 -0.04
N ARG A 59 -9.33 -15.68 1.00
CA ARG A 59 -8.36 -16.78 1.06
C ARG A 59 -8.94 -18.06 0.48
#